data_AF-E0S3V4-F1
#
_entry.id   AF-E0S3V4-F1
#
_cell.length_a   1.000
_cell.length_b   1.000
_cell.length_c   1.000
_cell.angle_alpha   90.00
_cell.angle_beta   90.00
_cell.angle_gamma   90.00
#
_symmetry.space_group_name_H-M   'P 1'
#
loop_
_entity.id
_entity.type
_entity.pdbx_description
1 polymer ?
#
loop_
_entity_poly.entity_id
_entity_poly.type
_entity_poly.pdbx_seq_one_letter_code
_entity_poly.pdbx_strand_id
1 'polypeptide(L)' 'MALEVMLMTILELRQKTGLSQSKFANKFHLNVRTVQTWEQGTRKTPDYVVWLIEKVMDLEEQLDAQRN' A
#
# COMPACT_ATOMS: atom_id res chain seq x y z
N MET A 1 -5.68 -24.18 7.01
CA MET A 1 -4.79 -23.72 5.93
C MET A 1 -5.40 -22.44 5.41
N ALA A 2 -4.93 -21.32 5.95
CA ALA A 2 -5.51 -20.01 5.69
C ALA A 2 -5.33 -19.68 4.21
N LEU A 3 -6.35 -19.04 3.66
CA LEU A 3 -6.44 -18.57 2.28
C LEU A 3 -5.19 -17.74 1.95
N GLU A 4 -4.20 -18.36 1.30
CA GLU A 4 -3.02 -17.68 0.79
C GLU A 4 -3.43 -16.94 -0.49
N VAL A 5 -4.22 -15.89 -0.31
CA VAL A 5 -4.34 -14.84 -1.31
C VAL A 5 -2.99 -14.15 -1.28
N MET A 6 -2.31 -14.09 -2.42
CA MET A 6 -1.05 -13.37 -2.57
C MET A 6 -1.31 -11.89 -2.26
N LEU A 7 -1.20 -11.52 -0.98
CA LEU A 7 -1.30 -10.14 -0.52
C LEU A 7 -0.15 -9.37 -1.18
N MET A 8 -0.51 -8.35 -1.96
CA MET A 8 0.47 -7.48 -2.59
C MET A 8 1.44 -6.91 -1.56
N THR A 9 2.68 -6.72 -1.95
CA THR A 9 3.66 -6.04 -1.11
C THR A 9 3.39 -4.53 -1.12
N ILE A 10 3.94 -3.83 -0.11
CA ILE A 10 3.94 -2.35 -0.10
C ILE A 10 4.62 -1.78 -1.35
N LEU A 11 5.63 -2.48 -1.88
CA LEU A 11 6.32 -2.07 -3.11
C LEU A 11 5.36 -2.07 -4.31
N GLU A 12 4.61 -3.16 -4.49
CA GLU A 12 3.66 -3.30 -5.60
C GLU A 12 2.52 -2.28 -5.48
N LEU A 13 1.97 -2.11 -4.27
CA LEU A 13 0.93 -1.10 -4.02
C LEU A 13 1.46 0.32 -4.33
N ARG A 14 2.68 0.66 -3.92
CA ARG A 14 3.26 1.96 -4.26
C ARG A 14 3.47 2.12 -5.76
N GLN A 15 4.01 1.11 -6.44
CA GLN A 15 4.26 1.19 -7.87
C GLN A 15 2.97 1.43 -8.66
N LYS A 16 1.84 0.81 -8.26
CA LYS A 16 0.52 1.09 -8.83
C LYS A 16 0.10 2.56 -8.74
N THR A 17 0.50 3.26 -7.68
CA THR A 17 0.19 4.70 -7.53
C THR A 17 1.10 5.62 -8.37
N GLY A 18 2.22 5.13 -8.90
CA GLY A 18 3.24 5.95 -9.57
C GLY A 18 3.99 6.93 -8.64
N LEU A 19 3.83 6.80 -7.32
CA LEU A 19 4.42 7.72 -6.33
C LEU A 19 5.84 7.33 -5.93
N SER A 20 6.65 8.34 -5.59
CA SER A 20 7.90 8.14 -4.85
C SER A 20 7.60 7.60 -3.44
N GLN A 21 8.59 6.99 -2.78
CA GLN A 21 8.47 6.49 -1.40
C GLN A 21 7.99 7.58 -0.43
N SER A 22 8.49 8.82 -0.56
CA SER A 22 8.09 9.94 0.28
C SER A 22 6.64 10.36 0.07
N LYS A 23 6.19 10.46 -1.19
CA LYS A 23 4.81 10.82 -1.51
C LYS A 23 3.83 9.73 -1.08
N PHE A 24 4.18 8.46 -1.27
CA PHE A 24 3.37 7.33 -0.80
C PHE A 24 3.26 7.31 0.72
N ALA A 25 4.37 7.49 1.43
CA ALA A 25 4.38 7.56 2.88
C ALA A 25 3.49 8.70 3.40
N ASN A 26 3.59 9.88 2.79
CA ASN A 26 2.74 11.02 3.16
C ASN A 26 1.25 10.75 2.89
N LYS A 27 0.90 10.14 1.74
CA LYS A 27 -0.49 9.80 1.38
C LYS A 27 -1.14 8.88 2.41
N PHE A 28 -0.41 7.85 2.86
CA PHE A 28 -0.93 6.85 3.80
C PHE A 28 -0.54 7.13 5.26
N HIS A 29 -0.06 8.34 5.56
CA HIS A 29 0.35 8.76 6.92
C HIS A 29 1.38 7.82 7.59
N LEU A 30 2.29 7.29 6.79
CA LEU A 30 3.38 6.43 7.22
C LEU A 30 4.69 7.23 7.36
N ASN A 31 5.62 6.71 8.16
CA ASN A 31 6.99 7.19 8.13
C ASN A 31 7.70 6.66 6.86
N VAL A 32 8.41 7.52 6.12
CA VAL A 32 9.16 7.15 4.90
C VAL A 32 10.13 5.99 5.17
N ARG A 33 10.80 5.96 6.32
CA ARG A 33 11.70 4.87 6.70
C ARG A 33 10.96 3.54 6.90
N THR A 34 9.71 3.59 7.36
CA THR A 34 8.88 2.37 7.49
C THR A 34 8.62 1.76 6.11
N VAL A 35 8.19 2.58 5.15
CA VAL A 35 8.00 2.17 3.74
C VAL A 35 9.28 1.58 3.16
N GLN A 36 10.43 2.24 3.36
CA GLN A 36 11.72 1.72 2.90
C GLN A 36 12.06 0.35 3.50
N THR A 37 11.89 0.19 4.83
CA THR A 37 12.22 -1.08 5.49
C THR A 37 11.33 -2.23 5.02
N TRP A 38 10.06 -1.95 4.73
CA TRP A 38 9.10 -2.90 4.18
C TRP A 38 9.44 -3.27 2.74
N GLU A 39 9.73 -2.29 1.88
CA GLU A 39 10.11 -2.54 0.47
C GLU A 39 11.45 -3.28 0.34
N GLN A 40 12.40 -3.05 1.26
CA GLN A 40 13.68 -3.76 1.30
C GLN A 40 13.58 -5.15 1.94
N GLY A 41 12.43 -5.52 2.53
CA GLY A 41 12.25 -6.79 3.23
C GLY A 41 12.99 -6.88 4.58
N THR A 42 13.62 -5.80 5.05
CA THR A 42 14.31 -5.77 6.35
C THR A 42 13.35 -5.90 7.55
N ARG A 43 12.07 -5.56 7.34
CA ARG A 43 10.98 -5.80 8.29
C ARG A 43 9.78 -6.35 7.53
N LYS A 44 9.12 -7.37 8.08
CA LYS A 44 7.84 -7.85 7.54
C LYS A 44 6.77 -6.79 7.77
N THR A 45 6.10 -6.37 6.70
CA THR A 45 4.88 -5.56 6.79
C THR A 45 3.79 -6.37 7.50
N PRO A 46 3.09 -5.83 8.48
CA PRO A 46 1.91 -6.50 9.02
C PRO A 46 0.84 -6.67 7.94
N ASP A 47 0.26 -7.86 7.83
CA ASP A 47 -0.69 -8.21 6.76
C ASP A 47 -1.92 -7.27 6.74
N TYR A 48 -2.36 -6.78 7.91
CA TYR A 48 -3.46 -5.82 8.01
C TYR A 48 -3.14 -4.45 7.38
N VAL A 49 -1.87 -4.05 7.35
CA VAL A 49 -1.47 -2.76 6.75
C VAL A 49 -1.60 -2.82 5.24
N VAL A 50 -1.17 -3.92 4.63
CA VAL A 50 -1.36 -4.18 3.20
C VAL A 50 -2.85 -4.12 2.86
N TRP A 51 -3.66 -4.86 3.61
CA TRP A 51 -5.11 -4.89 3.40
C TRP A 51 -5.76 -3.50 3.52
N LEU A 52 -5.38 -2.70 4.52
CA LEU A 52 -5.92 -1.34 4.69
C LEU A 52 -5.55 -0.43 3.52
N ILE A 53 -4.30 -0.45 3.07
CA ILE A 53 -3.84 0.39 1.96
C ILE A 53 -4.55 0.00 0.66
N GLU A 54 -4.64 -1.30 0.38
CA GLU A 54 -5.38 -1.81 -0.77
C GLU A 54 -6.85 -1.36 -0.75
N LYS A 55 -7.52 -1.49 0.41
CA LYS A 55 -8.91 -1.03 0.57
C LYS A 55 -9.08 0.47 0.37
N VAL A 56 -8.14 1.29 0.84
CA VAL A 56 -8.18 2.74 0.61
C VAL A 56 -8.04 3.05 -0.88
N MET A 57 -7.11 2.40 -1.57
CA MET A 57 -6.93 2.59 -3.01
C MET A 57 -8.17 2.17 -3.82
N ASP A 58 -8.78 1.03 -3.49
CA ASP A 58 -10.03 0.57 -4.11
C ASP A 58 -11.16 1.61 -3.94
N LEU A 59 -11.28 2.21 -2.74
CA LEU A 59 -12.29 3.22 -2.43
C LEU A 59 -12.06 4.53 -3.17
N GLU A 60 -10.80 4.96 -3.29
CA GLU A 60 -10.43 6.15 -4.07
C GLU A 60 -10.79 5.95 -5.55
N GLU A 61 -10.47 4.79 -6.14
CA GLU A 61 -10.80 4.47 -7.53
C GLU A 61 -12.32 4.48 -7.78
N GLN A 62 -13.10 3.89 -6.87
CA GLN A 62 -14.57 3.92 -6.96
C GLN A 62 -15.13 5.35 -6.87
N LEU A 63 -14.56 6.18 -6.00
CA LEU A 63 -14.97 7.57 -5.85
C LEU A 63 -14.63 8.39 -7.10
N ASP A 64 -13.47 8.16 -7.70
CA ASP A 64 -13.06 8.82 -8.94
C ASP A 64 -13.93 8.36 -10.12
N ALA A 65 -14.30 7.09 -10.18
CA ALA A 65 -15.22 6.56 -11.18
C ALA A 65 -16.64 7.13 -11.05
N GLN A 66 -17.08 7.53 -9.85
CA GLN A 66 -18.37 8.20 -9.64
C GLN A 66 -18.36 9.69 -10.00
N ARG A 67 -17.18 10.29 -10.09
CA ARG A 67 -16.99 11.73 -10.38
C ARG A 67 -16.82 12.05 -11.85
N ASN A 68 -16.47 11.05 -12.66
CA ASN A 68 -16.28 11.13 -14.11
C ASN A 68 -17.50 10.63 -14.88
#